data_AF-A0A2S9VEZ9-F1
#
_entry.id   AF-A0A2S9VEZ9-F1
#
_cell.length_a   1.000
_cell.length_b   1.000
_cell.length_c   1.000
_cell.angle_alpha   90.00
_cell.angle_beta   90.00
_cell.angle_gamma   90.00
#
_symmetry.space_group_name_H-M   'P 1'
#
loop_
_entity.id
_entity.type
_entity.pdbx_description
1 polymer ?
#
loop_
_entity_poly.entity_id
_entity_poly.type
_entity_poly.pdbx_seq_one_letter_code
_entity_poly.pdbx_strand_id
1 'polypeptide(L)'
;MNITLGSEFEKRINEKVASGLYTSASEVIRDGLRLLFEKDVLKQQQLDILREEVGKGFQQLSEGKSSDKSALDIFAEVSGQVDGKL
;
A
#
# COMPACT_ATOMS: atom_id res chain seq x y z
N MET A 1 -19.75 -21.56 0.91
CA MET A 1 -19.74 -20.60 2.03
C MET A 1 -20.88 -19.62 1.80
N ASN A 2 -21.73 -19.37 2.79
CA ASN A 2 -22.77 -18.34 2.69
C ASN A 2 -22.26 -17.08 3.38
N ILE A 3 -22.39 -15.94 2.70
CA ILE A 3 -21.98 -14.63 3.19
C ILE A 3 -23.20 -13.73 3.07
N THR A 4 -23.59 -13.12 4.19
CA THR A 4 -24.65 -12.12 4.20
C THR A 4 -24.03 -10.76 3.99
N LEU A 5 -24.57 -9.99 3.05
CA LEU A 5 -24.11 -8.65 2.74
C LEU A 5 -25.15 -7.62 3.19
N GLY A 6 -24.70 -6.39 3.42
CA GLY A 6 -25.62 -5.27 3.59
C GLY A 6 -26.32 -4.91 2.28
N SER A 7 -27.53 -4.36 2.35
CA SER A 7 -28.36 -4.01 1.20
C SER A 7 -27.64 -3.15 0.14
N GLU A 8 -26.81 -2.21 0.56
CA GLU A 8 -26.02 -1.36 -0.34
C GLU A 8 -24.99 -2.16 -1.15
N PHE A 9 -24.35 -3.17 -0.55
CA PHE A 9 -23.39 -4.02 -1.24
C PHE A 9 -24.09 -4.97 -2.22
N GLU A 10 -25.24 -5.53 -1.83
CA GLU A 10 -26.06 -6.35 -2.73
C GLU A 10 -26.49 -5.54 -3.96
N LYS A 11 -26.99 -4.32 -3.74
CA LYS A 11 -27.37 -3.40 -4.83
C LYS A 11 -26.20 -3.17 -5.79
N ARG A 12 -25.03 -2.80 -5.27
CA ARG A 12 -23.83 -2.56 -6.08
C ARG A 12 -23.35 -3.80 -6.85
N ILE A 13 -23.41 -4.97 -6.24
CA ILE A 13 -23.05 -6.24 -6.91
C ILE A 13 -24.05 -6.53 -8.04
N ASN A 14 -25.35 -6.35 -7.77
CA ASN A 14 -26.40 -6.55 -8.77
C ASN A 14 -26.25 -5.57 -9.95
N GLU A 15 -25.90 -4.31 -9.70
CA GLU A 15 -25.59 -3.34 -10.76
C GLU A 15 -24.41 -3.77 -11.64
N LYS A 16 -23.35 -4.33 -11.04
CA LYS A 16 -22.18 -4.85 -11.78
C LYS A 16 -22.50 -6.08 -12.63
N VAL A 17 -23.38 -6.95 -12.15
CA VAL A 17 -23.85 -8.11 -12.94
C VAL A 17 -24.80 -7.64 -14.04
N ALA A 18 -25.73 -6.73 -13.73
CA ALA A 18 -26.68 -6.18 -14.70
C ALA A 18 -26.00 -5.40 -15.83
N SER A 19 -24.81 -4.83 -15.61
CA SER A 19 -24.04 -4.20 -16.68
C SER A 19 -23.43 -5.19 -17.68
N GLY A 20 -23.56 -6.50 -17.45
CA GLY A 20 -23.00 -7.56 -18.30
C GLY A 20 -21.49 -7.74 -18.19
N LEU A 21 -20.82 -6.98 -17.32
CA LEU A 21 -19.37 -7.08 -17.12
C LEU A 21 -19.00 -8.32 -16.30
N TYR A 22 -19.94 -8.83 -15.50
CA TYR A 22 -19.78 -10.03 -14.67
C TYR A 22 -20.96 -10.97 -14.88
N THR A 23 -20.69 -12.27 -14.86
CA THR A 23 -21.68 -13.33 -15.07
C THR A 23 -22.45 -13.70 -13.80
N SER A 24 -21.90 -13.36 -12.62
CA SER A 24 -22.50 -13.71 -11.34
C SER A 24 -21.99 -12.83 -10.19
N ALA A 25 -22.78 -12.75 -9.11
CA ALA A 25 -22.36 -12.11 -7.86
C ALA A 25 -21.08 -12.74 -7.29
N SER A 26 -20.94 -14.07 -7.41
CA SER A 26 -19.75 -14.79 -6.95
C SER A 26 -18.49 -14.36 -7.72
N GLU A 27 -18.62 -14.00 -9.00
CA GLU A 27 -17.51 -13.48 -9.79
C GLU A 27 -17.06 -12.09 -9.31
N VAL A 28 -18.02 -11.18 -9.09
CA VAL A 28 -17.76 -9.85 -8.53
C VAL A 28 -17.05 -9.95 -7.18
N ILE A 29 -17.51 -10.85 -6.30
CA ILE A 29 -16.91 -11.05 -4.98
C ILE A 29 -15.48 -11.59 -5.12
N ARG A 30 -15.25 -12.59 -5.97
CA ARG A 30 -13.90 -13.15 -6.19
C ARG A 30 -12.93 -12.10 -6.71
N ASP A 31 -13.36 -11.26 -7.64
CA ASP A 31 -12.51 -10.21 -8.20
C ASP A 31 -12.19 -9.12 -7.16
N GLY A 32 -13.19 -8.70 -6.38
CA GLY A 32 -12.98 -7.78 -5.26
C GLY A 32 -12.03 -8.35 -4.20
N LEU A 33 -12.15 -9.63 -3.86
CA LEU A 33 -11.25 -10.30 -2.91
C LEU A 33 -9.83 -10.44 -3.47
N ARG A 34 -9.67 -10.68 -4.78
CA ARG A 34 -8.36 -10.71 -5.43
C ARG A 34 -7.66 -9.37 -5.27
N LEU A 35 -8.33 -8.27 -5.59
CA LEU A 35 -7.79 -6.92 -5.43
C LEU A 35 -7.45 -6.59 -3.96
N LEU A 36 -8.29 -7.03 -3.03
CA LEU A 36 -8.02 -6.88 -1.60
C LEU A 36 -6.73 -7.60 -1.19
N PHE A 37 -6.56 -8.85 -1.59
CA PHE A 37 -5.38 -9.63 -1.24
C PHE A 37 -4.11 -9.11 -1.93
N GLU A 38 -4.20 -8.67 -3.18
CA GLU A 38 -3.08 -8.01 -3.87
C GLU A 38 -2.62 -6.75 -3.12
N LYS A 39 -3.57 -5.93 -2.67
CA LYS A 39 -3.28 -4.74 -1.86
C LYS A 39 -2.63 -5.12 -0.52
N ASP A 40 -3.11 -6.17 0.14
CA ASP A 40 -2.55 -6.62 1.42
C ASP A 40 -1.10 -7.13 1.24
N VAL A 41 -0.82 -7.87 0.17
CA VAL A 41 0.55 -8.30 -0.17
C VAL A 41 1.46 -7.09 -0.39
N LEU A 42 1.04 -6.13 -1.21
CA LEU A 42 1.83 -4.92 -1.48
C LEU A 42 2.09 -4.12 -0.20
N LYS A 43 1.08 -3.97 0.66
CA LYS A 43 1.22 -3.29 1.94
C LYS A 43 2.21 -4.00 2.86
N GLN A 44 2.15 -5.33 2.91
CA GLN A 44 3.08 -6.12 3.71
C GLN A 44 4.52 -5.98 3.20
N GLN A 45 4.73 -6.04 1.88
CA GLN A 45 6.05 -5.83 1.27
C GLN A 45 6.61 -4.43 1.59
N GLN A 46 5.79 -3.38 1.50
CA GLN A 46 6.21 -2.03 1.87
C GLN A 46 6.61 -1.93 3.35
N LEU A 47 5.87 -2.59 4.23
CA LEU A 47 6.19 -2.64 5.66
C LEU A 47 7.49 -3.39 5.93
N ASP A 48 7.74 -4.49 5.22
CA ASP A 48 8.94 -5.29 5.41
C ASP A 48 10.19 -4.54 4.93
N ILE A 49 10.10 -3.84 3.78
CA ILE A 49 11.15 -2.92 3.32
C ILE A 49 11.39 -1.82 4.35
N LEU A 50 10.33 -1.17 4.84
CA LEU A 50 10.47 -0.12 5.84
C LEU A 50 11.13 -0.62 7.12
N ARG A 51 10.75 -1.80 7.62
CA ARG A 51 11.36 -2.44 8.80
C ARG A 51 12.84 -2.72 8.57
N GLU A 52 13.20 -3.21 7.38
CA GLU A 52 14.60 -3.47 7.02
C GLU A 52 15.42 -2.17 7.03
N GLU A 53 14.94 -1.12 6.36
CA GLU A 53 15.65 0.16 6.27
C GLU A 53 15.77 0.87 7.62
N VAL A 54 14.70 0.84 8.43
CA VAL A 54 14.75 1.36 9.81
C VAL A 54 15.73 0.53 10.66
N GLY A 55 15.74 -0.80 10.48
CA GLY A 55 16.69 -1.69 11.14
C GLY A 55 18.15 -1.33 10.82
N LYS A 56 18.46 -1.02 9.56
CA LYS A 56 19.80 -0.52 9.16
C LYS A 56 20.16 0.76 9.89
N GLY A 57 19.22 1.70 10.03
CA GLY A 57 19.42 2.93 10.79
C GLY A 57 19.72 2.69 12.28
N PHE A 58 19.00 1.77 12.93
CA PHE A 58 19.29 1.38 14.32
C PHE A 58 20.65 0.72 14.48
N GLN A 59 21.05 -0.13 13.53
CA GLN A 59 22.39 -0.73 13.54
C GLN A 59 23.47 0.35 13.42
N GLN A 60 23.35 1.28 12.48
CA GLN A 60 24.27 2.40 12.33
C GLN A 60 24.36 3.23 13.62
N LEU A 61 23.21 3.52 14.25
CA LEU A 61 23.18 4.25 15.52
C LEU A 61 23.91 3.49 16.63
N SER A 62 23.75 2.17 16.73
CA SER A 62 24.47 1.34 17.71
C SER A 62 25.98 1.31 17.49
N GLU A 63 26.43 1.51 16.24
CA GLU A 63 27.83 1.66 15.86
C GLU A 63 28.35 3.11 16.03
N GLY A 64 27.53 4.01 16.59
CA GLY A 64 27.88 5.42 16.78
C GLY A 64 27.84 6.25 15.50
N LYS A 65 27.26 5.74 14.42
CA LYS A 65 27.10 6.45 13.14
C LYS A 65 25.77 7.21 13.15
N SER A 66 25.83 8.48 13.51
CA SER A 66 24.70 9.41 13.45
C SER A 66 25.08 10.69 12.70
N SER A 67 24.07 11.42 12.23
CA SER A 67 24.22 12.74 11.62
C SER A 67 23.63 13.79 12.56
N ASP A 68 24.29 14.95 12.67
CA ASP A 68 23.78 16.10 13.41
C ASP A 68 22.71 16.88 12.64
N LYS A 69 22.59 16.63 11.32
CA LYS A 69 21.54 17.21 10.48
C LYS A 69 20.18 16.62 10.81
N SER A 70 19.16 17.46 10.90
CA SER A 70 17.78 16.97 11.04
C SER A 70 17.29 16.33 9.74
N ALA A 71 16.21 15.54 9.84
CA ALA A 71 15.56 14.97 8.67
C ALA A 71 15.09 16.06 7.67
N LEU A 72 14.69 17.23 8.17
CA LEU A 72 14.28 18.35 7.32
C LEU A 72 15.46 18.99 6.59
N ASP A 73 16.62 19.11 7.25
CA ASP A 73 17.84 19.63 6.63
C ASP A 73 18.31 18.72 5.50
N ILE A 74 18.29 17.40 5.75
CA ILE A 74 18.63 16.39 4.75
C ILE A 74 17.65 16.45 3.57
N PHE A 75 16.35 16.57 3.85
CA PHE A 75 15.35 16.67 2.80
C PHE A 75 15.54 17.92 1.94
N ALA A 76 15.74 19.09 2.56
CA ALA A 76 15.96 20.35 1.84
C ALA A 76 17.22 20.32 0.97
N GLU A 77 18.30 19.71 1.45
CA GLU A 77 19.54 19.54 0.70
C GLU A 77 19.36 18.64 -0.53
N VAL A 78 18.69 17.48 -0.35
CA VAL A 78 18.47 16.51 -1.44
C VAL A 78 17.51 17.08 -2.48
N SER A 79 16.41 17.73 -2.05
CA SER A 79 15.43 18.29 -2.99
C SER A 79 16.01 19.47 -3.79
N GLY A 80 16.85 20.33 -3.19
CA GLY A 80 17.56 21.38 -3.92
C GLY A 80 18.57 20.86 -4.96
N GLN A 81 19.14 19.66 -4.76
CA GLN A 81 20.05 19.03 -5.72
C GLN A 81 19.34 18.37 -6.92
N VAL A 82 18.08 17.95 -6.75
CA VAL A 82 17.28 17.34 -7.82
C VAL A 82 16.80 18.41 -8.82
N ASP A 83 16.44 19.60 -8.33
CA ASP A 83 16.00 20.72 -9.18
C ASP A 83 17.14 21.36 -10.00
N GLY A 84 18.39 21.27 -9.53
CA GLY A 84 19.57 21.82 -10.21
C GLY A 84 20.18 20.92 -11.30
N LYS A 85 19.59 19.75 -11.58
CA LYS A 85 20.10 18.73 -12.53
C LYS A 85 19.22 18.54 -13.77
N LEU A 86 18.21 19.40 -13.96
CA LEU A 86 17.37 19.49 -15.16
C LEU A 86 17.78 20.66 -16.04
#